data_AF-A0A1I5T4M4-F1
#
_entry.id   AF-A0A1I5T4M4-F1
#
_cell.length_a   1.000
_cell.length_b   1.000
_cell.length_c   1.000
_cell.angle_alpha   90.00
_cell.angle_beta   90.00
_cell.angle_gamma   90.00
#
_symmetry.space_group_name_H-M   'P 1'
#
loop_
_entity.id
_entity.type
_entity.pdbx_description
1 polymer ?
#
loop_
_entity_poly.entity_id
_entity_poly.type
_entity_poly.pdbx_seq_one_letter_code
_entity_poly.pdbx_strand_id
1 'polypeptide(L)'
;MFDLICHIEGGRSYPSQAITLIESGFCFGKRFQIPESASLSFSFIIKDKNLDRGSPILNIGDIPVKLRLDSKDDASSTWISTFKKPFSNYESAYDNIFFNNAGNTVISIEFTNSSICKKLNIDVLASKENEALCQEMLGYMSSKFDDVINLCFSRTLKGTGNDDQSKECNISKLISEAERGISTIESLWPFFSRNIRSVPERNIAIQRGGIPDSPEGLIWLSQNQSNIIFCDINEQTVRINNLPAKIFDSAVEKIKQNTNIKENLVILSYLSQIQKNF
;
A
#
# COMPACT_ATOMS: atom_id res chain seq x y z
N MET A 1 -16.43 9.69 -23.06
CA MET A 1 -15.89 9.52 -21.69
C MET A 1 -15.37 8.08 -21.54
N PHE A 2 -14.52 7.77 -20.56
CA PHE A 2 -14.11 6.38 -20.32
C PHE A 2 -13.87 6.08 -18.85
N ASP A 3 -14.20 4.86 -18.46
CA ASP A 3 -14.11 4.35 -17.09
C ASP A 3 -13.20 3.11 -17.06
N LEU A 4 -12.31 3.03 -16.08
CA LEU A 4 -11.51 1.84 -15.79
C LEU A 4 -11.93 1.30 -14.43
N ILE A 5 -12.37 0.05 -14.40
CA ILE A 5 -12.77 -0.64 -13.17
C ILE A 5 -11.90 -1.88 -13.02
N CYS A 6 -11.29 -2.02 -11.85
CA CYS A 6 -10.57 -3.22 -11.42
C CYS A 6 -11.49 -4.05 -10.54
N HIS A 7 -11.74 -5.30 -10.92
CA HIS A 7 -12.50 -6.26 -10.14
C HIS A 7 -11.53 -7.19 -9.44
N ILE A 8 -11.64 -7.23 -8.12
CA ILE A 8 -10.90 -8.10 -7.24
C ILE A 8 -11.81 -9.27 -6.90
N GLU A 9 -11.43 -10.47 -7.31
CA GLU A 9 -12.12 -11.69 -6.95
C GLU A 9 -11.88 -12.00 -5.46
N GLY A 10 -12.96 -12.18 -4.70
CA GLY A 10 -12.88 -12.42 -3.26
C GLY A 10 -12.16 -13.73 -2.94
N GLY A 11 -11.18 -13.64 -2.05
CA GLY A 11 -10.46 -14.78 -1.51
C GLY A 11 -10.96 -15.19 -0.13
N ARG A 12 -10.24 -16.12 0.53
CA ARG A 12 -10.51 -16.50 1.93
C ARG A 12 -10.32 -15.35 2.93
N SER A 13 -9.58 -14.30 2.53
CA SER A 13 -9.12 -13.23 3.42
C SER A 13 -9.73 -11.86 3.13
N TYR A 14 -10.46 -11.69 2.03
CA TYR A 14 -11.08 -10.42 1.64
C TYR A 14 -12.29 -10.67 0.73
N PRO A 15 -13.36 -9.85 0.82
CA PRO A 15 -14.53 -9.97 -0.04
C PRO A 15 -14.21 -9.52 -1.47
N SER A 16 -15.03 -9.98 -2.44
CA SER A 16 -14.98 -9.47 -3.80
C SER A 16 -15.28 -7.97 -3.80
N GLN A 17 -14.48 -7.20 -4.53
CA GLN A 17 -14.62 -5.74 -4.58
C GLN A 17 -14.36 -5.23 -5.99
N ALA A 18 -15.15 -4.26 -6.43
CA ALA A 18 -14.87 -3.49 -7.65
C ALA A 18 -14.35 -2.10 -7.26
N ILE A 19 -13.21 -1.72 -7.82
CA ILE A 19 -12.56 -0.43 -7.59
C ILE A 19 -12.55 0.34 -8.90
N THR A 20 -13.24 1.48 -8.92
CA THR A 20 -13.19 2.42 -10.04
C THR A 20 -11.88 3.20 -9.99
N LEU A 21 -10.96 2.87 -10.89
CA LEU A 21 -9.63 3.47 -10.98
C LEU A 21 -9.65 4.79 -11.77
N ILE A 22 -10.46 4.84 -12.82
CA ILE A 22 -10.71 6.03 -13.64
C ILE A 22 -12.21 6.17 -13.83
N GLU A 23 -12.74 7.36 -13.57
CA GLU A 23 -14.16 7.70 -13.84
C GLU A 23 -14.23 8.92 -14.74
N SER A 24 -14.95 8.79 -15.85
CA SER A 24 -15.13 9.81 -16.88
C SER A 24 -13.82 10.41 -17.41
N GLY A 25 -12.72 9.63 -17.39
CA GLY A 25 -11.38 10.05 -17.79
C GLY A 25 -10.57 10.79 -16.71
N PHE A 26 -11.09 10.92 -15.49
CA PHE A 26 -10.38 11.47 -14.33
C PHE A 26 -9.83 10.36 -13.44
N CYS A 27 -8.56 10.48 -13.06
CA CYS A 27 -7.93 9.58 -12.10
C CYS A 27 -8.24 10.08 -10.69
N PHE A 28 -8.75 9.20 -9.83
CA PHE A 28 -8.90 9.54 -8.41
C PHE A 28 -7.53 9.62 -7.74
N GLY A 29 -7.24 10.72 -7.06
CA GLY A 29 -5.97 10.94 -6.34
C GLY A 29 -5.79 10.08 -5.08
N LYS A 30 -6.59 9.03 -4.90
CA LYS A 30 -6.46 8.09 -3.78
C LYS A 30 -5.41 7.04 -4.17
N ARG A 31 -4.52 6.71 -3.23
CA ARG A 31 -3.62 5.56 -3.39
C ARG A 31 -4.44 4.30 -3.22
N PHE A 32 -4.57 3.53 -4.29
CA PHE A 32 -5.25 2.24 -4.26
C PHE A 32 -4.30 1.19 -3.70
N GLN A 33 -4.81 0.37 -2.80
CA GLN A 33 -4.06 -0.73 -2.20
C GLN A 33 -4.65 -2.06 -2.65
N ILE A 34 -3.82 -2.93 -3.20
CA ILE A 34 -4.24 -4.23 -3.72
C ILE A 34 -3.32 -5.32 -3.15
N PRO A 35 -3.83 -6.42 -2.59
CA PRO A 35 -3.00 -7.55 -2.17
C PRO A 35 -2.30 -8.21 -3.36
N GLU A 36 -1.04 -8.60 -3.22
CA GLU A 36 -0.29 -9.28 -4.30
C GLU A 36 -0.88 -10.64 -4.71
N SER A 37 -1.59 -11.30 -3.78
CA SER A 37 -2.29 -12.57 -4.00
C SER A 37 -3.69 -12.40 -4.60
N ALA A 38 -4.08 -11.16 -4.92
CA ALA A 38 -5.37 -10.88 -5.51
C ALA A 38 -5.48 -11.39 -6.95
N SER A 39 -6.59 -12.08 -7.20
CA SER A 39 -7.04 -12.45 -8.54
C SER A 39 -7.81 -11.26 -9.12
N LEU A 40 -7.27 -10.68 -10.20
CA LEU A 40 -7.72 -9.40 -10.74
C LEU A 40 -8.28 -9.56 -12.16
N SER A 41 -9.34 -8.82 -12.46
CA SER A 41 -9.75 -8.53 -13.83
C SER A 41 -10.00 -7.03 -14.03
N PHE A 42 -9.84 -6.55 -15.24
CA PHE A 42 -10.08 -5.15 -15.59
C PHE A 42 -11.18 -5.07 -16.61
N SER A 43 -12.14 -4.18 -16.36
CA SER A 43 -13.16 -3.79 -17.34
C SER A 43 -12.98 -2.32 -17.69
N PHE A 44 -12.97 -2.05 -18.99
CA PHE A 44 -12.83 -0.72 -19.53
C PHE A 44 -14.09 -0.35 -20.33
N ILE A 45 -14.76 0.71 -19.91
CA ILE A 45 -16.02 1.15 -20.50
C ILE A 45 -15.75 2.47 -21.23
N ILE A 46 -15.90 2.46 -22.55
CA ILE A 46 -15.75 3.66 -23.40
C ILE A 46 -17.15 4.13 -23.79
N LYS A 47 -17.43 5.42 -23.63
CA LYS A 47 -18.70 6.07 -23.95
C LYS A 47 -18.52 7.18 -25.00
N ASP A 48 -19.50 7.36 -25.88
CA ASP A 48 -19.66 8.47 -26.82
C ASP A 48 -18.42 8.75 -27.71
N LYS A 49 -18.04 10.03 -27.86
CA LYS A 49 -16.94 10.62 -28.68
C LYS A 49 -15.55 9.98 -28.50
N ASN A 50 -15.39 9.03 -27.58
CA ASN A 50 -14.16 8.29 -27.38
C ASN A 50 -14.11 6.99 -28.19
N LEU A 51 -15.23 6.54 -28.78
CA LEU A 51 -15.27 5.38 -29.66
C LEU A 51 -14.36 5.55 -30.88
N ASP A 52 -14.22 6.79 -31.38
CA ASP A 52 -13.37 7.11 -32.54
C ASP A 52 -11.85 7.10 -32.20
N ARG A 53 -11.50 7.00 -30.91
CA ARG A 53 -10.10 7.03 -30.45
C ARG A 53 -9.38 5.70 -30.61
N GLY A 54 -10.08 4.67 -31.11
CA GLY A 54 -9.52 3.34 -31.35
C GLY A 54 -9.54 2.44 -30.12
N SER A 55 -8.85 1.31 -30.22
CA SER A 55 -8.87 0.27 -29.19
C SER A 55 -8.04 0.70 -27.96
N PRO A 56 -8.51 0.41 -26.74
CA PRO A 56 -7.75 0.67 -25.53
C PRO A 56 -6.56 -0.29 -25.40
N ILE A 57 -5.46 0.22 -24.84
CA ILE A 57 -4.27 -0.54 -24.49
C ILE A 57 -4.05 -0.34 -22.99
N LEU A 58 -3.92 -1.44 -22.25
CA LEU A 58 -3.68 -1.45 -20.81
C LEU A 58 -2.29 -2.03 -20.55
N ASN A 59 -1.45 -1.30 -19.81
CA ASN A 59 -0.19 -1.83 -19.31
C ASN A 59 -0.16 -1.70 -17.78
N ILE A 60 0.44 -2.70 -17.14
CA ILE A 60 0.72 -2.73 -15.71
C ILE A 60 2.24 -2.76 -15.56
N GLY A 61 2.83 -1.64 -15.15
CA GLY A 61 4.27 -1.42 -15.29
C GLY A 61 4.68 -1.49 -16.76
N ASP A 62 5.53 -2.46 -17.07
CA ASP A 62 6.01 -2.82 -18.40
C ASP A 62 5.27 -4.02 -19.02
N ILE A 63 4.29 -4.59 -18.32
CA ILE A 63 3.55 -5.78 -18.75
C ILE A 63 2.28 -5.35 -19.52
N PRO A 64 2.18 -5.65 -20.83
CA PRO A 64 0.97 -5.39 -21.59
C PRO A 64 -0.13 -6.39 -21.23
N VAL A 65 -1.32 -5.88 -20.91
CA VAL A 65 -2.51 -6.67 -20.64
C VAL A 65 -3.40 -6.67 -21.87
N LYS A 66 -3.69 -7.87 -22.39
CA LYS A 66 -4.57 -8.04 -23.54
C LYS A 66 -6.02 -7.69 -23.14
N LEU A 67 -6.68 -6.88 -23.96
CA LEU A 67 -8.10 -6.54 -23.80
C LEU A 67 -8.89 -7.17 -24.94
N ARG A 68 -10.04 -7.76 -24.61
CA ARG A 68 -11.01 -8.29 -25.55
C ARG A 68 -12.30 -7.47 -25.48
N LEU A 69 -12.86 -7.14 -26.64
CA LEU A 69 -14.18 -6.52 -26.71
C LEU A 69 -15.23 -7.54 -26.25
N ASP A 70 -15.98 -7.18 -25.21
CA ASP A 70 -17.02 -8.03 -24.62
C ASP A 70 -18.40 -7.66 -25.15
N SER A 71 -18.74 -6.36 -25.09
CA SER A 71 -19.99 -5.82 -25.60
C SER A 71 -19.78 -4.49 -26.30
N LYS A 72 -20.60 -4.23 -27.33
CA LYS A 72 -20.60 -2.97 -28.06
C LYS A 72 -22.04 -2.60 -28.39
N ASP A 73 -22.48 -1.49 -27.81
CA ASP A 73 -23.72 -0.81 -28.11
C ASP A 73 -23.42 0.47 -28.92
N ASP A 74 -24.46 1.10 -29.47
CA ASP A 74 -24.32 2.34 -30.24
C ASP A 74 -23.72 3.51 -29.42
N ALA A 75 -23.89 3.47 -28.09
CA ALA A 75 -23.42 4.51 -27.17
C ALA A 75 -22.16 4.14 -26.37
N SER A 76 -21.81 2.86 -26.27
CA SER A 76 -20.71 2.40 -25.42
C SER A 76 -20.05 1.11 -25.92
N SER A 77 -18.76 0.95 -25.62
CA SER A 77 -18.04 -0.31 -25.82
C SER A 77 -17.35 -0.74 -24.54
N THR A 78 -17.55 -1.99 -24.14
CA THR A 78 -16.96 -2.59 -22.95
C THR A 78 -15.88 -3.59 -23.35
N TRP A 79 -14.70 -3.43 -22.76
CA TRP A 79 -13.54 -4.29 -22.97
C TRP A 79 -13.16 -4.96 -21.66
N ILE A 80 -12.78 -6.23 -21.70
CA ILE A 80 -12.39 -7.01 -20.53
C ILE A 80 -10.96 -7.53 -20.73
N SER A 81 -10.17 -7.53 -19.66
CA SER A 81 -8.84 -8.14 -19.66
C SER A 81 -8.88 -9.64 -19.89
N THR A 82 -7.96 -10.16 -20.68
CA THR A 82 -7.75 -11.59 -20.84
C THR A 82 -6.31 -11.96 -20.56
N PHE A 83 -6.13 -12.97 -19.73
CA PHE A 83 -4.83 -13.50 -19.31
C PHE A 83 -4.69 -14.91 -19.85
N LYS A 84 -3.56 -15.17 -20.52
CA LYS A 84 -3.25 -16.51 -21.02
C LYS A 84 -2.43 -17.25 -19.96
N LYS A 85 -2.94 -18.38 -19.48
CA LYS A 85 -2.20 -19.18 -18.51
C LYS A 85 -0.98 -19.84 -19.18
N PRO A 86 0.20 -19.86 -18.55
CA PRO A 86 1.43 -20.34 -19.19
C PRO A 86 1.38 -21.82 -19.60
N PHE A 87 0.59 -22.63 -18.89
CA PHE A 87 0.52 -24.07 -19.06
C PHE A 87 -0.79 -24.58 -19.67
N SER A 88 -1.72 -23.68 -20.00
CA SER A 88 -2.94 -24.02 -20.71
C SER A 88 -3.24 -22.97 -21.76
N ASN A 89 -3.70 -23.39 -22.94
CA ASN A 89 -4.23 -22.46 -23.94
C ASN A 89 -5.58 -21.84 -23.53
N TYR A 90 -5.90 -21.88 -22.24
CA TYR A 90 -7.10 -21.30 -21.67
C TYR A 90 -6.85 -19.83 -21.34
N GLU A 91 -7.68 -18.96 -21.90
CA GLU A 91 -7.72 -17.54 -21.53
C GLU A 91 -8.74 -17.36 -20.40
N SER A 92 -8.33 -16.75 -19.29
CA SER A 92 -9.22 -16.36 -18.20
C SER A 92 -9.32 -14.84 -18.09
N ALA A 93 -10.48 -14.35 -17.64
CA ALA A 93 -10.65 -12.92 -17.37
C ALA A 93 -9.89 -12.47 -16.11
N TYR A 94 -9.68 -13.40 -15.18
CA TYR A 94 -9.01 -13.20 -13.91
C TYR A 94 -7.63 -13.85 -13.88
N ASP A 95 -6.66 -13.18 -13.27
CA ASP A 95 -5.34 -13.73 -12.99
C ASP A 95 -4.63 -13.04 -11.80
N ASN A 96 -3.62 -13.69 -11.25
CA ASN A 96 -2.82 -13.19 -10.12
C ASN A 96 -1.59 -12.43 -10.63
N ILE A 97 -1.83 -11.29 -11.26
CA ILE A 97 -0.81 -10.52 -11.99
C ILE A 97 0.31 -10.03 -11.06
N PHE A 98 -0.03 -9.76 -9.80
CA PHE A 98 0.91 -9.25 -8.81
C PHE A 98 1.58 -10.35 -7.98
N PHE A 99 1.39 -11.63 -8.29
CA PHE A 99 1.99 -12.70 -7.51
C PHE A 99 3.51 -12.54 -7.43
N ASN A 100 4.05 -12.53 -6.20
CA ASN A 100 5.45 -12.24 -5.86
C ASN A 100 5.97 -10.84 -6.19
N ASN A 101 5.12 -9.91 -6.63
CA ASN A 101 5.48 -8.55 -6.99
C ASN A 101 4.80 -7.55 -6.04
N ALA A 102 5.47 -7.17 -4.95
CA ALA A 102 5.00 -6.16 -4.00
C ALA A 102 5.68 -4.80 -4.20
N GLY A 103 5.03 -3.73 -3.75
CA GLY A 103 5.56 -2.36 -3.83
C GLY A 103 4.69 -1.43 -4.67
N ASN A 104 5.29 -0.41 -5.27
CA ASN A 104 4.55 0.58 -6.07
C ASN A 104 4.58 0.18 -7.55
N THR A 105 3.39 0.04 -8.15
CA THR A 105 3.22 -0.24 -9.57
C THR A 105 2.38 0.84 -10.25
N VAL A 106 2.55 0.98 -11.56
CA VAL A 106 1.83 1.99 -12.36
C VAL A 106 0.94 1.30 -13.36
N ILE A 107 -0.35 1.57 -13.33
CA ILE A 107 -1.27 1.20 -14.41
C ILE A 107 -1.33 2.35 -15.41
N SER A 108 -1.06 2.06 -16.68
CA SER A 108 -1.19 3.02 -17.77
C SER A 108 -2.23 2.58 -18.78
N ILE A 109 -3.05 3.54 -19.23
CA ILE A 109 -4.03 3.35 -20.30
C ILE A 109 -3.76 4.31 -21.44
N GLU A 110 -3.77 3.76 -22.64
CA GLU A 110 -3.58 4.45 -23.91
C GLU A 110 -4.64 4.00 -24.92
N PHE A 111 -4.78 4.75 -26.01
CA PHE A 111 -5.67 4.36 -27.12
C PHE A 111 -4.89 4.39 -28.43
N THR A 112 -5.17 3.46 -29.35
CA THR A 112 -4.40 3.33 -30.60
C THR A 112 -4.40 4.60 -31.46
N ASN A 113 -5.50 5.34 -31.50
CA ASN A 113 -5.66 6.50 -32.39
C ASN A 113 -5.67 7.83 -31.63
N SER A 114 -5.18 7.87 -30.38
CA SER A 114 -5.11 9.11 -29.61
C SER A 114 -3.85 9.19 -28.76
N SER A 115 -3.33 10.40 -28.56
CA SER A 115 -2.19 10.66 -27.68
C SER A 115 -2.53 10.68 -26.19
N ILE A 116 -3.74 10.25 -25.81
CA ILE A 116 -4.19 10.28 -24.42
C ILE A 116 -3.58 9.10 -23.68
N CYS A 117 -2.67 9.41 -22.75
CA CYS A 117 -2.10 8.46 -21.80
C CYS A 117 -2.53 8.86 -20.39
N LYS A 118 -3.12 7.92 -19.65
CA LYS A 118 -3.43 8.08 -18.22
C LYS A 118 -2.62 7.10 -17.41
N LYS A 119 -1.96 7.58 -16.37
CA LYS A 119 -1.13 6.77 -15.46
C LYS A 119 -1.69 6.88 -14.05
N LEU A 120 -1.78 5.75 -13.38
CA LEU A 120 -2.27 5.64 -12.01
C LEU A 120 -1.31 4.78 -11.19
N ASN A 121 -0.90 5.28 -10.04
CA ASN A 121 -0.05 4.53 -9.12
C ASN A 121 -0.91 3.68 -8.18
N ILE A 122 -0.48 2.44 -7.95
CA ILE A 122 -1.12 1.46 -7.09
C ILE A 122 -0.07 0.90 -6.14
N ASP A 123 -0.42 0.85 -4.86
CA ASP A 123 0.40 0.21 -3.84
C ASP A 123 -0.02 -1.27 -3.75
N VAL A 124 0.89 -2.17 -4.11
CA VAL A 124 0.70 -3.62 -4.00
C VAL A 124 1.23 -4.09 -2.64
N LEU A 125 0.35 -4.70 -1.85
CA LEU A 125 0.64 -5.17 -0.50
C LEU A 125 1.25 -6.58 -0.54
N ALA A 126 2.43 -6.73 0.05
CA ALA A 126 3.11 -8.02 0.18
C ALA A 126 2.32 -8.99 1.07
N SER A 127 2.34 -10.27 0.72
CA SER A 127 1.93 -11.36 1.62
C SER A 127 2.97 -11.59 2.71
N LYS A 128 2.58 -12.29 3.79
CA LYS A 128 3.51 -12.67 4.87
C LYS A 128 4.65 -13.56 4.38
N GLU A 129 4.36 -14.41 3.39
CA GLU A 129 5.33 -15.33 2.80
C GLU A 129 6.37 -14.56 1.99
N ASN A 130 5.91 -13.61 1.16
CA ASN A 130 6.82 -12.77 0.39
C ASN A 130 7.56 -11.75 1.27
N GLU A 131 6.96 -11.28 2.37
CA GLU A 131 7.64 -10.46 3.40
C GLU A 131 8.86 -11.22 3.98
N ALA A 132 8.68 -12.48 4.37
CA ALA A 132 9.75 -13.32 4.90
C ALA A 132 10.83 -13.59 3.84
N LEU A 133 10.44 -13.89 2.60
CA LEU A 133 11.36 -14.13 1.50
C LEU A 133 12.15 -12.86 1.14
N CYS A 134 11.50 -11.70 1.09
CA CYS A 134 12.15 -10.41 0.88
C CYS A 134 13.12 -10.09 2.02
N GLN A 135 12.77 -10.38 3.27
CA GLN A 135 13.66 -10.20 4.42
C GLN A 135 14.89 -11.12 4.34
N GLU A 136 14.71 -12.37 3.90
CA GLU A 136 15.82 -13.30 3.66
C GLU A 136 16.71 -12.81 2.51
N MET A 137 16.14 -12.37 1.39
CA MET A 137 16.88 -11.81 0.26
C MET A 137 17.66 -10.55 0.66
N LEU A 138 17.05 -9.63 1.39
CA LEU A 138 17.71 -8.42 1.89
C LEU A 138 18.80 -8.77 2.92
N GLY A 139 18.55 -9.74 3.79
CA GLY A 139 19.54 -10.26 4.72
C GLY A 139 20.73 -10.89 4.00
N TYR A 140 20.47 -11.69 2.96
CA TYR A 140 21.50 -12.29 2.12
C TYR A 140 22.31 -11.22 1.40
N MET A 141 21.66 -10.27 0.71
CA MET A 141 22.35 -9.15 0.05
C MET A 141 23.16 -8.31 1.03
N SER A 142 22.65 -8.08 2.25
CA SER A 142 23.40 -7.36 3.28
C SER A 142 24.60 -8.16 3.77
N SER A 143 24.49 -9.48 3.92
CA SER A 143 25.60 -10.35 4.34
C SER A 143 26.66 -10.51 3.25
N LYS A 144 26.26 -10.31 2.00
CA LYS A 144 27.06 -10.41 0.79
C LYS A 144 27.26 -9.07 0.11
N PHE A 145 27.13 -7.98 0.85
CA PHE A 145 27.13 -6.63 0.28
C PHE A 145 28.43 -6.34 -0.47
N ASP A 146 29.57 -6.71 0.11
CA ASP A 146 30.88 -6.60 -0.54
C ASP A 146 30.97 -7.46 -1.81
N ASP A 147 30.41 -8.68 -1.79
CA ASP A 147 30.38 -9.58 -2.95
C ASP A 147 29.45 -9.05 -4.06
N VAL A 148 28.31 -8.43 -3.70
CA VAL A 148 27.35 -7.81 -4.62
C VAL A 148 27.93 -6.54 -5.25
N ILE A 149 28.61 -5.69 -4.46
CA ILE A 149 29.39 -4.57 -4.96
C ILE A 149 30.44 -5.10 -5.94
N ASN A 150 31.24 -6.08 -5.53
CA ASN A 150 32.25 -6.66 -6.41
C ASN A 150 31.64 -7.25 -7.69
N LEU A 151 30.46 -7.87 -7.66
CA LEU A 151 29.80 -8.46 -8.83
C LEU A 151 29.20 -7.40 -9.78
N CYS A 152 28.53 -6.39 -9.24
CA CYS A 152 27.91 -5.30 -10.00
C CYS A 152 28.97 -4.37 -10.60
N PHE A 153 30.09 -4.16 -9.91
CA PHE A 153 31.18 -3.29 -10.34
C PHE A 153 32.34 -4.02 -11.04
N SER A 154 32.43 -5.35 -10.97
CA SER A 154 33.38 -6.14 -11.80
C SER A 154 32.95 -6.24 -13.26
N ARG A 155 31.66 -6.05 -13.58
CA ARG A 155 31.19 -6.03 -14.97
C ARG A 155 31.36 -4.69 -15.67
N THR A 156 31.38 -3.57 -14.94
CA THR A 156 31.78 -2.26 -15.50
C THR A 156 33.25 -2.22 -15.94
N LEU A 157 34.08 -3.16 -15.47
CA LEU A 157 35.49 -3.30 -15.86
C LEU A 157 35.72 -3.97 -17.23
N LYS A 158 34.76 -4.74 -17.78
CA LYS A 158 34.97 -5.44 -19.07
C LYS A 158 34.61 -4.62 -20.32
N GLY A 159 34.20 -3.36 -20.16
CA GLY A 159 33.82 -2.48 -21.27
C GLY A 159 34.86 -1.41 -21.65
N THR A 160 35.89 -1.20 -20.83
CA THR A 160 36.93 -0.18 -21.06
C THR A 160 38.28 -0.84 -20.85
N GLY A 161 39.08 -0.91 -21.91
CA GLY A 161 40.35 -1.64 -21.95
C GLY A 161 41.25 -1.39 -20.74
N ASN A 162 41.91 -2.47 -20.30
CA ASN A 162 42.90 -2.47 -19.24
C ASN A 162 43.94 -1.36 -19.44
N ASP A 163 44.04 -0.46 -18.46
CA ASP A 163 45.32 0.03 -17.99
C ASP A 163 45.37 -0.21 -16.47
N ASP A 164 46.38 -0.95 -16.02
CA ASP A 164 46.58 -1.43 -14.64
C ASP A 164 46.84 -0.32 -13.60
N GLN A 165 46.53 0.95 -13.92
CA GLN A 165 46.77 2.11 -13.05
C GLN A 165 45.54 2.61 -12.27
N SER A 166 44.33 2.08 -12.52
CA SER A 166 43.10 2.67 -11.96
C SER A 166 42.56 1.98 -10.69
N LYS A 167 43.38 1.24 -9.92
CA LYS A 167 42.91 0.64 -8.66
C LYS A 167 42.68 1.66 -7.55
N GLU A 168 43.30 2.84 -7.63
CA GLU A 168 43.19 3.90 -6.59
C GLU A 168 41.95 4.81 -6.74
N CYS A 169 41.16 4.69 -7.82
CA CYS A 169 40.05 5.63 -8.08
C CYS A 169 38.65 5.12 -7.63
N ASN A 170 38.57 3.95 -7.00
CA ASN A 170 37.28 3.29 -6.68
C ASN A 170 36.73 3.63 -5.29
N ILE A 171 37.58 3.79 -4.26
CA ILE A 171 37.12 4.11 -2.89
C ILE A 171 36.55 5.54 -2.85
N SER A 172 37.22 6.51 -3.48
CA SER A 172 36.76 7.90 -3.51
C SER A 172 35.43 8.06 -4.25
N LYS A 173 35.20 7.28 -5.32
CA LYS A 173 33.89 7.25 -6.00
C LYS A 173 32.80 6.62 -5.13
N LEU A 174 33.11 5.52 -4.44
CA LEU A 174 32.20 4.89 -3.47
C LEU A 174 31.83 5.85 -2.33
N ILE A 175 32.81 6.54 -1.76
CA ILE A 175 32.60 7.57 -0.75
C ILE A 175 31.71 8.68 -1.32
N SER A 176 32.00 9.19 -2.52
CA SER A 176 31.20 10.26 -3.13
C SER A 176 29.75 9.84 -3.42
N GLU A 177 29.51 8.59 -3.81
CA GLU A 177 28.16 8.07 -4.04
C GLU A 177 27.42 7.79 -2.73
N ALA A 178 28.13 7.32 -1.69
CA ALA A 178 27.57 7.16 -0.35
C ALA A 178 27.18 8.53 0.25
N GLU A 179 28.06 9.53 0.15
CA GLU A 179 27.79 10.91 0.55
C GLU A 179 26.60 11.49 -0.22
N ARG A 180 26.50 11.22 -1.53
CA ARG A 180 25.36 11.64 -2.35
C ARG A 180 24.06 10.94 -1.92
N GLY A 181 24.13 9.66 -1.56
CA GLY A 181 23.02 8.90 -1.00
C GLY A 181 22.53 9.48 0.34
N ILE A 182 23.46 9.76 1.27
CA ILE A 182 23.16 10.41 2.56
C ILE A 182 22.51 11.77 2.32
N SER A 183 23.12 12.63 1.50
CA SER A 183 22.60 13.96 1.21
C SER A 183 21.19 13.91 0.60
N THR A 184 20.91 12.91 -0.24
CA THR A 184 19.58 12.68 -0.80
C THR A 184 18.58 12.29 0.29
N ILE A 185 18.95 11.39 1.19
CA ILE A 185 18.10 10.98 2.32
C ILE A 185 17.83 12.15 3.27
N GLU A 186 18.85 12.95 3.59
CA GLU A 186 18.71 14.17 4.41
C GLU A 186 17.78 15.19 3.75
N SER A 187 17.87 15.37 2.44
CA SER A 187 16.98 16.26 1.69
C SER A 187 15.51 15.81 1.71
N LEU A 188 15.28 14.49 1.76
CA LEU A 188 13.95 13.89 1.81
C LEU A 188 13.43 13.71 3.25
N TRP A 189 14.28 13.88 4.27
CA TRP A 189 13.92 13.70 5.67
C TRP A 189 12.72 14.54 6.11
N PRO A 190 12.62 15.85 5.77
CA PRO A 190 11.45 16.65 6.12
C PRO A 190 10.15 16.14 5.50
N PHE A 191 10.22 15.44 4.36
CA PHE A 191 9.05 14.82 3.72
C PHE A 191 8.62 13.56 4.47
N PHE A 192 9.57 12.71 4.88
CA PHE A 192 9.28 11.52 5.68
C PHE A 192 8.73 11.87 7.07
N SER A 193 9.34 12.85 7.75
CA SER A 193 8.92 13.26 9.09
C SER A 193 7.51 13.85 9.13
N ARG A 194 7.05 14.47 8.03
CA ARG A 194 5.69 15.02 7.89
C ARG A 194 4.65 13.96 7.51
N ASN A 195 5.07 12.85 6.89
CA ASN A 195 4.19 11.80 6.38
C ASN A 195 4.33 10.49 7.17
N ILE A 196 4.68 10.57 8.46
CA ILE A 196 4.68 9.40 9.34
C ILE A 196 3.26 8.84 9.35
N ARG A 197 3.12 7.60 8.88
CA ARG A 197 1.82 6.94 8.82
C ARG A 197 1.34 6.70 10.25
N SER A 198 0.07 6.96 10.50
CA SER A 198 -0.56 6.62 11.76
C SER A 198 -1.85 5.88 11.50
N VAL A 199 -2.12 4.89 12.33
CA VAL A 199 -3.40 4.18 12.36
C VAL A 199 -4.13 4.63 13.63
N PRO A 200 -5.41 5.03 13.54
CA PRO A 200 -6.18 5.34 14.74
C PRO A 200 -6.36 4.05 15.55
N GLU A 201 -5.81 4.06 16.75
CA GLU A 201 -5.96 2.96 17.71
C GLU A 201 -6.84 3.44 18.85
N ARG A 202 -7.89 2.65 19.12
CA ARG A 202 -8.84 2.89 20.18
C ARG A 202 -8.24 2.35 21.46
N ASN A 203 -7.99 3.21 22.42
CA ASN A 203 -7.48 2.83 23.73
C ASN A 203 -8.49 3.22 24.80
N ILE A 204 -8.75 2.31 25.74
CA ILE A 204 -9.61 2.59 26.88
C ILE A 204 -8.76 3.22 27.97
N ALA A 205 -9.14 4.42 28.41
CA ALA A 205 -8.51 5.10 29.53
C ALA A 205 -9.49 5.19 30.70
N ILE A 206 -9.04 4.81 31.90
CA ILE A 206 -9.83 4.96 33.11
C ILE A 206 -9.75 6.43 33.56
N GLN A 207 -10.90 7.07 33.70
CA GLN A 207 -11.03 8.46 34.12
C GLN A 207 -11.98 8.59 35.31
N ARG A 208 -11.53 9.33 36.33
CA ARG A 208 -12.36 9.70 37.48
C ARG A 208 -13.53 10.59 37.05
N GLY A 209 -14.75 10.22 37.44
CA GLY A 209 -15.98 10.93 37.11
C GLY A 209 -16.33 10.96 35.62
N GLY A 210 -15.69 10.10 34.81
CA GLY A 210 -16.03 9.96 33.39
C GLY A 210 -17.39 9.27 33.20
N ILE A 211 -17.98 9.45 32.01
CA ILE A 211 -19.15 8.68 31.56
C ILE A 211 -18.65 7.76 30.44
N PRO A 212 -19.00 6.46 30.45
CA PRO A 212 -18.57 5.56 29.39
C PRO A 212 -19.22 5.99 28.07
N ASP A 213 -18.39 6.22 27.06
CA ASP A 213 -18.78 6.74 25.75
C ASP A 213 -18.68 5.68 24.63
N SER A 214 -18.27 4.46 24.97
CA SER A 214 -18.11 3.34 24.03
C SER A 214 -18.70 2.03 24.54
N PRO A 215 -19.02 1.07 23.63
CA PRO A 215 -19.48 -0.27 24.02
C PRO A 215 -18.51 -0.99 24.95
N GLU A 216 -17.21 -0.84 24.72
CA GLU A 216 -16.17 -1.45 25.54
C GLU A 216 -16.08 -0.78 26.92
N GLY A 217 -16.29 0.55 26.98
CA GLY A 217 -16.42 1.27 28.24
C GLY A 217 -17.62 0.81 29.07
N LEU A 218 -18.74 0.51 28.42
CA LEU A 218 -19.92 -0.08 29.08
C LEU A 218 -19.65 -1.49 29.58
N ILE A 219 -18.97 -2.33 28.78
CA ILE A 219 -18.57 -3.68 29.20
C ILE A 219 -17.64 -3.60 30.42
N TRP A 220 -16.65 -2.71 30.40
CA TRP A 220 -15.76 -2.51 31.54
C TRP A 220 -16.55 -2.06 32.79
N LEU A 221 -17.49 -1.12 32.65
CA LEU A 221 -18.32 -0.66 33.77
C LEU A 221 -19.19 -1.79 34.33
N SER A 222 -19.72 -2.67 33.45
CA SER A 222 -20.52 -3.83 33.87
C SER A 222 -19.69 -4.88 34.64
N GLN A 223 -18.38 -4.95 34.38
CA GLN A 223 -17.44 -5.82 35.09
C GLN A 223 -16.92 -5.18 36.38
N ASN A 224 -16.92 -3.85 36.48
CA ASN A 224 -16.42 -3.07 37.61
C ASN A 224 -17.56 -2.36 38.34
N GLN A 225 -18.59 -3.12 38.73
CA GLN A 225 -19.81 -2.59 39.36
C GLN A 225 -19.54 -1.88 40.70
N SER A 226 -18.42 -2.19 41.36
CA SER A 226 -17.96 -1.49 42.57
C SER A 226 -17.78 0.02 42.38
N ASN A 227 -17.64 0.48 41.13
CA ASN A 227 -17.47 1.90 40.80
C ASN A 227 -18.81 2.64 40.64
N ILE A 228 -19.93 1.92 40.73
CA ILE A 228 -21.29 2.47 40.66
C ILE A 228 -21.86 2.50 42.08
N ILE A 229 -22.23 3.68 42.55
CA ILE A 229 -22.90 3.84 43.84
C ILE A 229 -24.21 4.59 43.64
N PHE A 230 -25.31 4.04 44.16
CA PHE A 230 -26.59 4.76 44.19
C PHE A 230 -26.47 5.96 45.14
N CYS A 231 -26.86 7.13 44.66
CA CYS A 231 -26.64 8.40 45.36
C CYS A 231 -27.90 9.26 45.31
N ASP A 232 -27.94 10.34 46.07
CA ASP A 232 -29.02 11.32 45.95
C ASP A 232 -29.00 12.02 44.58
N ILE A 233 -30.16 12.60 44.21
CA ILE A 233 -30.36 13.31 42.94
C ILE A 233 -29.32 14.43 42.71
N ASN A 234 -28.82 15.05 43.77
CA ASN A 234 -27.87 16.16 43.69
C ASN A 234 -26.46 15.74 43.25
N GLU A 235 -26.10 14.45 43.43
CA GLU A 235 -24.79 13.91 43.05
C GLU A 235 -24.85 12.98 41.83
N GLN A 236 -26.02 12.91 41.20
CA GLN A 236 -26.33 11.97 40.13
C GLN A 236 -25.45 12.21 38.90
N THR A 237 -24.72 11.19 38.46
CA THR A 237 -24.00 11.19 37.18
C THR A 237 -24.79 10.44 36.10
N VAL A 238 -25.48 9.36 36.47
CA VAL A 238 -26.27 8.50 35.56
C VAL A 238 -27.53 7.98 36.26
N ARG A 239 -28.51 7.49 35.50
CA ARG A 239 -29.69 6.77 36.03
C ARG A 239 -29.66 5.32 35.58
N ILE A 240 -29.76 4.40 36.54
CA ILE A 240 -29.85 2.97 36.29
C ILE A 240 -31.20 2.51 36.85
N ASN A 241 -32.09 2.00 35.99
CA ASN A 241 -33.44 1.56 36.38
C ASN A 241 -34.22 2.62 37.19
N ASN A 242 -34.19 3.89 36.73
CA ASN A 242 -34.77 5.05 37.40
C ASN A 242 -34.18 5.41 38.78
N LEU A 243 -33.12 4.74 39.23
CA LEU A 243 -32.40 5.11 40.43
C LEU A 243 -31.21 6.02 40.10
N PRO A 244 -31.04 7.15 40.81
CA PRO A 244 -29.86 8.00 40.68
C PRO A 244 -28.59 7.26 41.11
N ALA A 245 -27.56 7.30 40.28
CA ALA A 245 -26.27 6.68 40.54
C ALA A 245 -25.10 7.59 40.16
N LYS A 246 -23.98 7.40 40.86
CA LYS A 246 -22.72 8.09 40.67
C LYS A 246 -21.67 7.08 40.23
N ILE A 247 -20.90 7.45 39.20
CA ILE A 247 -19.79 6.65 38.71
C ILE A 247 -18.50 7.30 39.19
N PHE A 248 -17.68 6.56 39.95
CA PHE A 248 -16.40 7.07 40.45
C PHE A 248 -15.31 7.01 39.39
N ASP A 249 -15.15 5.86 38.76
CA ASP A 249 -14.19 5.61 37.69
C ASP A 249 -14.94 5.03 36.50
N SER A 250 -14.67 5.57 35.32
CA SER A 250 -15.25 5.09 34.07
C SER A 250 -14.18 4.87 33.02
N ALA A 251 -14.42 3.89 32.17
CA ALA A 251 -13.64 3.63 30.97
C ALA A 251 -14.14 4.54 29.83
N VAL A 252 -13.27 5.45 29.39
CA VAL A 252 -13.53 6.40 28.29
C VAL A 252 -12.64 6.03 27.11
N GLU A 253 -13.22 5.99 25.91
CA GLU A 253 -12.48 5.68 24.68
C GLU A 253 -11.65 6.89 24.25
N LYS A 254 -10.32 6.71 24.21
CA LYS A 254 -9.39 7.70 23.65
C LYS A 254 -8.83 7.16 22.35
N ILE A 255 -9.13 7.87 21.26
CA ILE A 255 -8.52 7.59 19.96
C ILE A 255 -7.12 8.19 19.99
N LYS A 256 -6.10 7.32 19.97
CA LYS A 256 -4.71 7.73 19.84
C LYS A 256 -4.22 7.39 18.44
N GLN A 257 -3.44 8.27 17.85
CA GLN A 257 -2.73 7.95 16.61
C GLN A 257 -1.57 7.01 16.95
N ASN A 258 -1.68 5.75 16.57
CA ASN A 258 -0.60 4.78 16.72
C ASN A 258 0.35 4.90 15.53
N THR A 259 1.58 5.33 15.82
CA THR A 259 2.68 5.44 14.86
C THR A 259 3.61 4.24 14.90
N ASN A 260 3.41 3.29 15.83
CA ASN A 260 4.15 2.05 15.92
C ASN A 260 3.57 1.00 14.96
N ILE A 261 3.65 1.31 13.68
CA ILE A 261 3.23 0.42 12.59
C ILE A 261 4.45 -0.12 11.86
N LYS A 262 4.28 -1.28 11.21
CA LYS A 262 5.36 -2.00 10.51
C LYS A 262 6.14 -1.11 9.56
N GLU A 263 5.47 -0.27 8.79
CA GLU A 263 6.08 0.59 7.79
C GLU A 263 7.01 1.63 8.41
N ASN A 264 6.60 2.23 9.52
CA ASN A 264 7.44 3.18 10.25
C ASN A 264 8.63 2.47 10.92
N LEU A 265 8.44 1.23 11.39
CA LEU A 265 9.50 0.41 11.96
C LEU A 265 10.55 0.00 10.91
N VAL A 266 10.13 -0.29 9.68
CA VAL A 266 11.04 -0.60 8.55
C VAL A 266 11.87 0.63 8.18
N ILE A 267 11.26 1.82 8.13
CA ILE A 267 12.00 3.06 7.87
C ILE A 267 12.98 3.34 9.01
N LEU A 268 12.54 3.18 10.27
CA LEU A 268 13.39 3.34 11.45
C LEU A 268 14.56 2.34 11.49
N SER A 269 14.33 1.08 11.13
CA SER A 269 15.38 0.06 11.12
C SER A 269 16.42 0.33 10.03
N TYR A 270 15.98 0.73 8.84
CA TYR A 270 16.87 1.13 7.74
C TYR A 270 17.78 2.29 8.16
N LEU A 271 17.21 3.33 8.79
CA LEU A 271 17.97 4.50 9.27
C LEU A 271 18.92 4.14 10.42
N SER A 272 18.47 3.29 11.35
CA SER A 272 19.32 2.83 12.45
C SER A 272 20.51 2.01 11.94
N GLN A 273 20.33 1.25 10.86
CA GLN A 273 21.38 0.45 10.27
C GLN A 273 22.38 1.30 9.49
N ILE A 274 21.92 2.36 8.83
CA ILE A 274 22.82 3.38 8.26
C ILE A 274 23.66 4.00 9.38
N GLN A 275 23.04 4.43 10.49
CA GLN A 275 23.75 5.07 11.60
C GLN A 275 24.79 4.16 12.29
N LYS A 276 24.58 2.84 12.30
CA LYS A 276 25.53 1.88 12.91
C LYS A 276 26.72 1.52 12.02
N ASN A 277 26.60 1.75 10.72
CA ASN A 277 27.61 1.38 9.72
C ASN A 277 28.45 2.58 9.24
N PHE A 278 28.23 3.75 9.84
CA PHE A 278 29.13 4.91 9.84
C PHE A 278 29.77 5.06 11.23
#